data_AF-A0A2J9VK45-F1
#
_entry.id   AF-A0A2J9VK45-F1
#
_cell.length_a   1.000
_cell.length_b   1.000
_cell.length_c   1.000
_cell.angle_alpha   90.00
_cell.angle_beta   90.00
_cell.angle_gamma   90.00
#
_symmetry.space_group_name_H-M   'P 1'
#
loop_
_entity.id
_entity.type
_entity.pdbx_description
1 polymer ?
#
loop_
_entity_poly.entity_id
_entity_poly.type
_entity_poly.pdbx_seq_one_letter_code
_entity_poly.pdbx_strand_id
1 'polypeptide(L)'
;MKFQLSKTLPAAFIAFVFVQSLFYKFSGSYETQFIFKTLGGWSGFTWFGDWGAYLIGSAELVASILLFTRWHGLGALMTVGIMSGAIFFHLFTPLGVVMPEFNEAGEMVGNDGGLLFVMACLVWLSGAFLTIRDWRSMDSSLHKMLGAKGV
;
A
#
# COMPACT_ATOMS: atom_id res chain seq x y z
N MET A 1 -3.10 22.33 14.19
CA MET A 1 -3.34 20.87 14.32
C MET A 1 -2.86 20.41 15.69
N LYS A 2 -3.70 19.80 16.54
CA LYS A 2 -3.22 19.19 17.80
C LYS A 2 -2.50 17.88 17.45
N PHE A 3 -1.20 17.81 17.72
CA PHE A 3 -0.41 16.60 17.50
C PHE A 3 -0.90 15.49 18.43
N GLN A 4 -1.42 14.41 17.85
CA GLN A 4 -1.89 13.23 18.59
C GLN A 4 -0.94 12.10 18.24
N LEU A 5 0.05 11.84 19.10
CA LEU A 5 1.16 10.90 18.83
C LEU A 5 0.65 9.53 18.34
N SER A 6 -0.44 9.04 18.93
CA SER A 6 -1.08 7.77 18.59
C SER A 6 -1.82 7.76 17.24
N LYS A 7 -1.93 8.88 16.53
CA LYS A 7 -2.41 8.96 15.13
C LYS A 7 -1.26 9.30 14.17
N THR A 8 -0.43 10.27 14.56
CA THR A 8 0.61 10.80 13.67
C THR A 8 1.72 9.78 13.45
N LEU A 9 2.08 8.97 14.45
CA LEU A 9 3.17 8.02 14.32
C LEU A 9 2.85 6.87 13.33
N PRO A 10 1.70 6.16 13.43
CA PRO A 10 1.34 5.16 12.42
C PRO A 10 1.16 5.78 11.02
N ALA A 11 0.58 6.98 10.94
CA ALA A 11 0.41 7.67 9.65
C ALA A 11 1.75 8.02 8.99
N ALA A 12 2.73 8.51 9.77
CA ALA A 12 4.08 8.78 9.31
C ALA A 12 4.81 7.51 8.88
N PHE A 13 4.67 6.42 9.63
CA PHE A 13 5.24 5.13 9.26
C PHE A 13 4.68 4.62 7.92
N ILE A 14 3.35 4.63 7.75
CA ILE A 14 2.70 4.21 6.49
C ILE A 14 3.19 5.08 5.33
N ALA A 15 3.16 6.40 5.48
CA ALA A 15 3.56 7.32 4.42
C ALA A 15 5.04 7.18 4.06
N PHE A 16 5.91 6.94 5.05
CA PHE A 16 7.32 6.67 4.81
C PHE A 16 7.51 5.43 3.92
N VAL A 17 6.87 4.31 4.26
CA VAL A 17 6.97 3.06 3.48
C VAL A 17 6.39 3.24 2.08
N PHE A 18 5.20 3.85 1.96
CA PHE A 18 4.56 4.10 0.68
C PHE A 18 5.44 4.97 -0.22
N VAL A 19 5.89 6.13 0.26
CA VAL A 19 6.72 7.08 -0.50
C VAL A 19 8.04 6.44 -0.92
N GLN A 20 8.70 5.68 -0.04
CA GLN A 20 9.92 4.95 -0.42
C GLN A 20 9.66 3.93 -1.52
N SER A 21 8.54 3.21 -1.46
CA SER A 21 8.19 2.24 -2.49
C SER A 21 7.92 2.87 -3.86
N LEU A 22 7.52 4.15 -3.91
CA LEU A 22 7.24 4.86 -5.16
C LEU A 22 8.46 4.97 -6.07
N PHE A 23 9.66 5.11 -5.50
CA PHE A 23 10.89 5.18 -6.29
C PHE A 23 11.05 3.94 -7.16
N TYR A 24 10.80 2.75 -6.61
CA TYR A 24 10.86 1.48 -7.35
C TYR A 24 9.74 1.39 -8.40
N LYS A 25 8.51 1.75 -8.01
CA LYS A 25 7.33 1.63 -8.88
C LYS A 25 7.36 2.56 -10.10
N PHE A 26 7.83 3.80 -9.93
CA PHE A 26 7.88 4.80 -11.01
C PHE A 26 9.19 4.80 -11.81
N SER A 27 10.27 4.22 -11.27
CA SER A 27 11.52 4.03 -12.03
C SER A 27 11.49 2.78 -12.91
N GLY A 28 10.55 1.86 -12.67
CA GLY A 28 10.47 0.59 -13.39
C GLY A 28 11.57 -0.39 -12.98
N SER A 29 11.90 -0.47 -11.69
CA SER A 29 12.93 -1.39 -11.19
C SER A 29 12.65 -2.85 -11.59
N TYR A 30 13.69 -3.67 -11.70
CA TYR A 30 13.55 -5.08 -12.08
C TYR A 30 12.65 -5.86 -11.12
N GLU A 31 12.72 -5.60 -9.82
CA GLU A 31 11.83 -6.17 -8.79
C GLU A 31 10.37 -5.80 -9.07
N THR A 32 10.11 -4.53 -9.36
CA THR A 32 8.76 -4.04 -9.67
C THR A 32 8.22 -4.74 -10.91
N GLN A 33 9.02 -4.80 -11.98
CA GLN A 33 8.61 -5.47 -13.21
C GLN A 33 8.34 -6.95 -12.99
N PHE A 34 9.18 -7.64 -12.19
CA PHE A 34 8.98 -9.03 -11.83
C PHE A 34 7.64 -9.24 -11.13
N ILE A 35 7.31 -8.44 -10.11
CA ILE A 35 6.04 -8.55 -9.36
C ILE A 35 4.84 -8.37 -10.30
N PHE A 36 4.79 -7.26 -11.04
CA PHE A 36 3.60 -6.94 -11.83
C PHE A 36 3.47 -7.84 -13.06
N LYS A 37 4.55 -8.18 -13.76
CA LYS A 37 4.49 -9.11 -14.91
C LYS A 37 4.09 -10.52 -14.48
N THR A 38 4.53 -10.97 -13.31
CA THR A 38 4.09 -12.26 -12.74
C THR A 38 2.57 -12.26 -12.51
N LEU A 39 2.04 -11.20 -11.89
CA LEU A 39 0.59 -11.07 -11.65
C LEU A 39 -0.21 -10.88 -12.95
N GLY A 40 0.31 -10.10 -13.90
CA GLY A 40 -0.32 -9.88 -15.20
C GLY A 40 -0.40 -11.17 -16.02
N GLY A 41 0.66 -11.97 -16.02
CA GLY A 41 0.70 -13.29 -16.65
C GLY A 41 -0.24 -14.29 -15.98
N TRP A 42 -0.22 -14.36 -14.64
CA TRP A 42 -1.09 -15.27 -13.88
C TRP A 42 -2.57 -14.95 -14.05
N SER A 43 -2.94 -13.67 -13.99
CA SER A 43 -4.34 -13.24 -14.06
C SER A 43 -4.92 -13.19 -15.48
N GLY A 44 -4.06 -13.26 -16.50
CA GLY A 44 -4.44 -13.01 -17.90
C GLY A 44 -4.65 -11.52 -18.24
N PHE A 45 -4.57 -10.62 -17.25
CA PHE A 45 -4.62 -9.17 -17.45
C PHE A 45 -3.22 -8.63 -17.73
N THR A 46 -2.71 -8.85 -18.95
CA THR A 46 -1.36 -8.41 -19.35
C THR A 46 -1.13 -6.92 -19.16
N TRP A 47 -2.16 -6.09 -19.38
CA TRP A 47 -2.11 -4.65 -19.12
C TRP A 47 -1.73 -4.31 -17.67
N PHE A 48 -2.09 -5.16 -16.70
CA PHE A 48 -1.74 -4.98 -15.29
C PHE A 48 -0.25 -5.23 -15.06
N GLY A 49 0.39 -6.07 -15.89
CA GLY A 49 1.83 -6.26 -15.86
C GLY A 49 2.60 -5.00 -16.26
N ASP A 50 2.08 -4.24 -17.20
CA ASP A 50 2.73 -3.02 -17.72
C ASP A 50 2.38 -1.77 -16.92
N TRP A 51 1.12 -1.65 -16.48
CA TRP A 51 0.57 -0.44 -15.86
C TRP A 51 0.25 -0.58 -14.37
N GLY A 52 0.22 -1.80 -13.83
CA GLY A 52 -0.20 -2.04 -12.46
C GLY A 52 0.69 -1.34 -11.44
N ALA A 53 2.00 -1.26 -11.68
CA ALA A 53 2.94 -0.56 -10.83
C ALA A 53 2.58 0.93 -10.66
N TYR A 54 2.28 1.60 -11.76
CA TYR A 54 1.89 3.01 -11.77
C TYR A 54 0.53 3.23 -11.10
N LEU A 55 -0.42 2.32 -11.32
CA LEU A 55 -1.74 2.37 -10.71
C LEU A 55 -1.66 2.25 -9.18
N ILE A 56 -0.95 1.23 -8.68
CA ILE A 56 -0.78 1.01 -7.24
C ILE A 56 0.07 2.13 -6.62
N GLY A 57 1.16 2.54 -7.26
CA GLY A 57 2.00 3.64 -6.77
C GLY A 57 1.24 4.97 -6.67
N SER A 58 0.37 5.25 -7.64
CA SER A 58 -0.49 6.45 -7.58
C SER A 58 -1.48 6.37 -6.42
N ALA A 59 -2.09 5.19 -6.18
CA ALA A 59 -3.00 4.98 -5.06
C ALA A 59 -2.29 5.13 -3.69
N GLU A 60 -1.07 4.62 -3.56
CA GLU A 60 -0.23 4.77 -2.37
C GLU A 60 0.17 6.23 -2.10
N LEU A 61 0.51 6.98 -3.15
CA LEU A 61 0.79 8.42 -3.04
C LEU A 61 -0.43 9.19 -2.55
N VAL A 62 -1.61 8.93 -3.13
CA VAL A 62 -2.87 9.54 -2.70
C VAL A 62 -3.17 9.18 -1.25
N ALA A 63 -3.06 7.90 -0.87
CA ALA A 63 -3.28 7.47 0.51
C ALA A 63 -2.33 8.18 1.49
N SER A 64 -1.04 8.31 1.13
CA SER A 64 -0.02 9.00 1.92
C SER A 64 -0.37 10.47 2.14
N ILE A 65 -0.86 11.17 1.12
CA ILE A 65 -1.31 12.56 1.24
C ILE A 65 -2.54 12.64 2.14
N LEU A 66 -3.57 11.81 1.90
CA LEU A 66 -4.83 11.88 2.63
C LEU A 66 -4.65 11.64 4.13
N LEU A 67 -3.70 10.79 4.54
CA LEU A 67 -3.38 10.52 5.94
C LEU A 67 -3.02 11.77 6.76
N PHE A 68 -2.57 12.86 6.14
CA PHE A 68 -2.25 14.12 6.82
C PHE A 68 -3.26 15.23 6.59
N THR A 69 -4.40 14.93 5.96
CA THR A 69 -5.47 15.90 5.69
C THR A 69 -6.71 15.63 6.56
N ARG A 70 -7.77 16.42 6.34
CA ARG A 70 -9.10 16.15 6.92
C ARG A 70 -9.71 14.80 6.50
N TRP A 71 -9.18 14.18 5.45
CA TRP A 71 -9.60 12.88 4.93
C TRP A 71 -8.77 11.72 5.46
N HIS A 72 -8.18 11.88 6.65
CA HIS A 72 -7.33 10.88 7.28
C HIS A 72 -7.97 9.47 7.30
N GLY A 73 -9.26 9.37 7.61
CA GLY A 73 -9.97 8.08 7.62
C GLY A 73 -10.03 7.40 6.25
N LEU A 74 -10.19 8.18 5.18
CA LEU A 74 -10.15 7.67 3.80
C LEU A 74 -8.73 7.19 3.44
N GLY A 75 -7.71 7.96 3.80
CA GLY A 75 -6.31 7.55 3.62
C GLY A 75 -6.00 6.23 4.32
N ALA A 76 -6.43 6.08 5.58
CA ALA A 76 -6.27 4.84 6.34
C ALA A 76 -7.00 3.65 5.69
N LEU A 77 -8.23 3.85 5.22
CA LEU A 77 -9.00 2.81 4.54
C LEU A 77 -8.34 2.40 3.20
N MET A 78 -7.83 3.37 2.44
CA MET A 78 -7.06 3.10 1.22
C MET A 78 -5.80 2.29 1.53
N THR A 79 -5.05 2.63 2.59
CA THR A 79 -3.89 1.84 3.04
C THR A 79 -4.27 0.38 3.28
N VAL A 80 -5.37 0.14 4.01
CA VAL A 80 -5.86 -1.22 4.28
C VAL A 80 -6.21 -1.93 2.97
N GLY A 81 -6.95 -1.28 2.07
CA GLY A 81 -7.33 -1.85 0.78
C GLY A 81 -6.13 -2.25 -0.09
N ILE A 82 -5.17 -1.33 -0.27
CA ILE A 82 -3.96 -1.56 -1.08
C ILE A 82 -3.14 -2.71 -0.49
N MET A 83 -2.86 -2.69 0.81
CA MET A 83 -2.07 -3.75 1.45
C MET A 83 -2.81 -5.09 1.50
N SER A 84 -4.15 -5.09 1.57
CA SER A 84 -4.95 -6.32 1.49
C SER A 84 -4.76 -6.99 0.13
N GLY A 85 -4.75 -6.20 -0.96
CA GLY A 85 -4.43 -6.69 -2.31
C GLY A 85 -3.02 -7.26 -2.39
N ALA A 86 -2.02 -6.53 -1.89
CA ALA A 86 -0.63 -7.00 -1.88
C ALA A 86 -0.46 -8.33 -1.12
N ILE A 87 -0.98 -8.40 0.12
CA ILE A 87 -0.93 -9.62 0.95
C ILE A 87 -1.67 -10.77 0.28
N PHE A 88 -2.86 -10.53 -0.26
CA PHE A 88 -3.62 -11.55 -0.99
C PHE A 88 -2.81 -12.10 -2.17
N PHE A 89 -2.19 -11.23 -2.96
CA PHE A 89 -1.42 -11.66 -4.12
C PHE A 89 -0.16 -12.44 -3.73
N HIS A 90 0.52 -12.08 -2.65
CA HIS A 90 1.66 -12.89 -2.16
C HIS A 90 1.24 -14.30 -1.70
N LEU A 91 0.05 -14.46 -1.11
CA LEU A 91 -0.38 -15.73 -0.50
C LEU A 91 -1.14 -16.65 -1.47
N PHE A 92 -1.89 -16.08 -2.41
CA PHE A 92 -2.84 -16.83 -3.25
C PHE A 92 -2.49 -16.82 -4.74
N THR A 93 -1.32 -16.30 -5.10
CA THR A 93 -0.82 -16.33 -6.49
C THR A 93 0.60 -16.86 -6.57
N PRO A 94 1.12 -17.14 -7.78
CA PRO A 94 2.49 -17.59 -8.00
C PRO A 94 3.57 -16.59 -7.55
N LEU A 95 3.19 -15.38 -7.11
CA LEU A 95 4.13 -14.37 -6.64
C LEU A 95 4.94 -14.86 -5.43
N GLY A 96 4.30 -15.53 -4.47
CA GLY A 96 4.95 -16.00 -3.24
C GLY A 96 5.38 -14.89 -2.29
N VAL A 97 6.00 -15.23 -1.16
CA VAL A 97 6.39 -14.27 -0.10
C VAL A 97 7.80 -13.69 -0.29
N VAL A 98 8.72 -14.48 -0.82
CA VAL A 98 10.14 -14.11 -0.99
C VAL A 98 10.36 -13.54 -2.38
N MET A 99 10.77 -12.28 -2.45
CA MET A 99 10.98 -11.58 -3.72
C MET A 99 12.45 -11.65 -4.16
N PRO A 100 12.74 -11.87 -5.45
CA PRO A 100 14.10 -11.81 -5.96
C PRO A 100 14.65 -10.39 -5.89
N GLU A 101 15.96 -10.29 -5.64
CA GLU A 101 16.72 -9.04 -5.66
C GLU A 101 17.58 -8.99 -6.93
N PHE A 102 17.58 -7.84 -7.62
CA PHE A 102 18.29 -7.66 -8.87
C PHE A 102 19.40 -6.61 -8.76
N ASN A 103 20.48 -6.81 -9.51
CA ASN A 103 21.49 -5.78 -9.70
C ASN A 103 21.09 -4.79 -10.82
N GLU A 104 21.93 -3.79 -11.07
CA GLU A 104 21.72 -2.80 -12.13
C GLU A 104 21.68 -3.40 -13.55
N ALA A 105 22.25 -4.59 -13.75
CA ALA A 105 22.21 -5.33 -15.01
C ALA A 105 20.94 -6.18 -15.17
N GLY A 106 20.08 -6.24 -14.15
CA GLY A 106 18.86 -7.06 -14.14
C GLY A 106 19.10 -8.54 -13.86
N GLU A 107 20.26 -8.90 -13.32
CA GLU A 107 20.58 -10.26 -12.92
C GLU A 107 20.10 -10.50 -11.49
N MET A 108 19.52 -11.67 -11.23
CA MET A 108 19.11 -12.06 -9.87
C MET A 108 20.36 -12.33 -9.03
N VAL A 109 20.59 -11.49 -8.02
CA VAL A 109 21.76 -11.60 -7.12
C VAL A 109 21.39 -12.10 -5.74
N GLY A 110 20.10 -12.17 -5.41
CA GLY A 110 19.64 -12.61 -4.11
C GLY A 110 18.12 -12.64 -3.99
N ASN A 111 17.65 -12.55 -2.75
CA ASN A 111 16.24 -12.39 -2.41
C ASN A 111 16.08 -11.55 -1.15
N ASP A 112 14.91 -10.97 -0.97
CA ASP A 112 14.59 -10.04 0.13
C ASP A 112 14.28 -10.74 1.47
N GLY A 113 14.34 -12.08 1.54
CA GLY A 113 13.97 -12.85 2.73
C GLY A 113 12.52 -12.68 3.21
N GLY A 114 11.62 -12.17 2.37
CA GLY A 114 10.24 -11.84 2.72
C GLY A 114 10.05 -10.47 3.38
N LEU A 115 11.06 -9.60 3.33
CA LEU A 115 11.02 -8.25 3.91
C LEU A 115 9.84 -7.44 3.38
N LEU A 116 9.57 -7.46 2.07
CA LEU A 116 8.46 -6.70 1.46
C LEU A 116 7.11 -7.17 1.99
N PHE A 117 6.92 -8.48 2.15
CA PHE A 117 5.69 -9.04 2.68
C PHE A 117 5.47 -8.69 4.16
N VAL A 118 6.52 -8.79 4.98
CA VAL A 118 6.45 -8.39 6.40
C VAL A 118 6.12 -6.91 6.52
N MET A 119 6.73 -6.07 5.69
CA MET A 119 6.44 -4.64 5.65
C MET A 119 4.98 -4.37 5.26
N ALA A 120 4.45 -5.08 4.26
CA ALA A 120 3.05 -4.98 3.87
C ALA A 120 2.11 -5.33 5.03
N CYS A 121 2.41 -6.38 5.81
CA CYS A 121 1.66 -6.76 7.00
C CYS A 121 1.69 -5.67 8.08
N LEU A 122 2.85 -5.08 8.37
CA LEU A 122 2.99 -4.02 9.38
C LEU A 122 2.24 -2.74 8.99
N VAL A 123 2.31 -2.38 7.70
CA VAL A 123 1.57 -1.24 7.15
C VAL A 123 0.06 -1.52 7.19
N TRP A 124 -0.37 -2.74 6.86
CA TRP A 124 -1.76 -3.16 6.96
C TRP A 124 -2.29 -3.02 8.39
N LEU A 125 -1.55 -3.54 9.39
CA LEU A 125 -1.93 -3.45 10.80
C LEU A 125 -2.03 -1.99 11.27
N SER A 126 -1.08 -1.15 10.83
CA SER A 126 -1.09 0.29 11.11
C SER A 126 -2.30 0.98 10.49
N GLY A 127 -2.62 0.66 9.23
CA GLY A 127 -3.79 1.19 8.52
C GLY A 127 -5.10 0.73 9.15
N ALA A 128 -5.20 -0.55 9.54
CA ALA A 128 -6.39 -1.11 10.20
C ALA A 128 -6.62 -0.44 11.57
N PHE A 129 -5.56 -0.25 12.35
CA PHE A 129 -5.60 0.49 13.61
C PHE A 129 -6.12 1.92 13.42
N LEU A 130 -5.59 2.66 12.45
CA LEU A 130 -6.04 4.02 12.15
C LEU A 130 -7.50 4.05 11.67
N THR A 131 -7.89 3.11 10.82
CA THR A 131 -9.27 2.99 10.31
C THR A 131 -10.26 2.74 11.43
N ILE A 132 -9.99 1.77 12.31
CA ILE A 132 -10.84 1.46 13.47
C ILE A 132 -10.93 2.66 14.42
N ARG A 133 -9.81 3.37 14.62
CA ARG A 133 -9.79 4.55 15.46
C ARG A 133 -10.60 5.70 14.87
N ASP A 134 -10.49 5.98 13.57
CA ASP A 134 -11.26 7.03 12.92
C ASP A 134 -12.75 6.71 12.96
N TRP A 135 -13.12 5.44 12.78
CA TRP A 135 -14.51 4.97 12.88
C TRP A 135 -15.13 5.18 14.27
N ARG A 136 -14.33 5.03 15.33
CA ARG A 136 -14.77 5.22 16.74
C ARG A 136 -14.74 6.67 17.20
N SER A 137 -14.22 7.60 16.41
CA SER A 137 -14.15 9.02 16.75
C SER A 137 -15.46 9.74 16.43
N MET A 138 -15.99 10.57 17.34
CA MET A 138 -17.24 11.34 17.12
C MET A 138 -17.15 12.32 15.93
N ASP A 139 -15.93 12.75 15.57
CA ASP A 139 -15.63 13.55 14.38
C ASP A 139 -15.15 12.71 13.18
N SER A 140 -15.63 11.47 13.05
CA SER A 140 -15.20 10.58 11.97
C SER A 140 -15.47 11.19 10.59
N SER A 141 -14.40 11.33 9.81
CA SER A 141 -14.48 11.72 8.40
C SER A 141 -15.22 10.68 7.56
N LEU A 142 -15.10 9.40 7.94
CA LEU A 142 -15.79 8.29 7.28
C LEU A 142 -17.30 8.31 7.51
N HIS A 143 -17.76 8.56 8.74
CA HIS A 143 -19.20 8.73 9.03
C HIS A 143 -19.78 9.94 8.31
N LYS A 144 -19.03 11.03 8.18
CA LYS A 144 -19.48 12.22 7.44
C LYS A 144 -19.61 11.98 5.93
N MET A 145 -18.83 11.07 5.35
CA MET A 145 -18.97 10.67 3.94
C MET A 145 -20.03 9.61 3.70
N LEU A 146 -20.10 8.58 4.55
CA LEU A 146 -21.04 7.45 4.40
C LEU A 146 -22.43 7.75 4.97
N GLY A 147 -22.53 8.68 5.93
CA GLY A 147 -23.76 9.13 6.60
C GLY A 147 -24.39 10.39 6.00
N ALA A 148 -23.85 10.97 4.92
CA ALA A 148 -24.46 12.10 4.21
C ALA A 148 -25.60 11.68 3.25
N LYS A 149 -26.39 10.68 3.65
CA LYS A 149 -27.70 10.35 3.08
C LYS A 149 -28.64 10.04 4.24
N GLY A 150 -29.30 11.07 4.77
CA GLY A 150 -30.25 10.91 5.86
C GLY A 150 -30.70 12.19 6.55
N VAL A 151 -31.05 13.22 5.78
CA VAL A 151 -32.15 14.16 6.09
C VAL A 151 -32.88 14.43 4.78
#